data_AF-A0A146KCZ1-F1
#
_entry.id   AF-A0A146KCZ1-F1
#
_cell.length_a   1.000
_cell.length_b   1.000
_cell.length_c   1.000
_cell.angle_alpha   90.00
_cell.angle_beta   90.00
_cell.angle_gamma   90.00
#
_symmetry.space_group_name_H-M   'P 1'
#
loop_
_entity.id
_entity.type
_entity.pdbx_description
1 polymer ?
#
loop_
_entity_poly.entity_id
_entity_poly.type
_entity_poly.pdbx_seq_one_letter_code
_entity_poly.pdbx_strand_id
1 'polypeptide(L)'
;NLKNNPTLDNLDKLRVYSLKHKIDKNDRVQAWFWLLQACHSPQLFAKSILNQSKSHKTILKDAHRTFPHIPLFEHSSTTSSIIRILNGVCNHLNLQYFQGMNAICGVFFYVTRSESQSFSLLISLLKSFNFNEMMLKTQKVAQLVLSKTNYTQLKKNQSFGLSLLLSFCANCTPIDEVVLLWDKLFVEMEFLIPLVANVVLTNEKALMEGWNGLGELKIECEEVWRRFIDEQ
;
A
#
# COMPACT_ATOMS: atom_id res chain seq x y z
N ASN A 1 -7.34 -16.35 18.54
CA ASN A 1 -8.18 -15.32 19.18
C ASN A 1 -7.40 -14.02 19.33
N LEU A 2 -7.37 -13.21 18.27
CA LEU A 2 -6.52 -12.01 18.13
C LEU A 2 -7.17 -10.75 18.77
N LYS A 3 -7.88 -10.88 19.90
CA LYS A 3 -8.73 -9.79 20.46
C LYS A 3 -8.02 -8.76 21.35
N ASN A 4 -6.75 -8.98 21.73
CA ASN A 4 -5.99 -8.10 22.61
C ASN A 4 -4.79 -7.48 21.87
N ASN A 5 -4.31 -6.29 22.28
CA ASN A 5 -3.08 -5.73 21.76
C ASN A 5 -1.92 -6.75 21.90
N PRO A 6 -1.15 -7.00 20.83
CA PRO A 6 -0.13 -8.04 20.87
C PRO A 6 1.03 -7.60 21.77
N THR A 7 1.54 -8.53 22.56
CA THR A 7 2.89 -8.39 23.13
C THR A 7 3.92 -8.37 22.00
N LEU A 8 5.13 -7.85 22.26
CA LEU A 8 6.20 -7.83 21.25
C LEU A 8 6.47 -9.23 20.68
N ASP A 9 6.50 -10.25 21.55
CA ASP A 9 6.65 -11.66 21.19
C ASP A 9 5.51 -12.19 20.29
N ASN A 10 4.27 -11.75 20.52
CA ASN A 10 3.13 -12.12 19.66
C ASN A 10 3.21 -11.45 18.29
N LEU A 11 3.75 -10.22 18.21
CA LEU A 11 3.95 -9.53 16.95
C LEU A 11 5.04 -10.21 16.11
N ASP A 12 6.16 -10.62 16.73
CA ASP A 12 7.24 -11.30 16.02
C ASP A 12 6.83 -12.69 15.55
N LYS A 13 6.05 -13.44 16.35
CA LYS A 13 5.42 -14.69 15.91
C LYS A 13 4.48 -14.46 14.73
N LEU A 14 3.66 -13.40 14.76
CA LEU A 14 2.79 -13.05 13.63
C LEU A 14 3.63 -12.72 12.39
N ARG A 15 4.70 -11.94 12.50
CA ARG A 15 5.59 -11.61 11.38
C ARG A 15 6.17 -12.87 10.75
N VAL A 16 6.77 -13.75 11.55
CA VAL A 16 7.35 -15.01 11.06
C VAL A 16 6.29 -15.90 10.41
N TYR A 17 5.11 -16.00 11.01
CA TYR A 17 3.98 -16.76 10.44
C TYR A 17 3.55 -16.16 9.10
N SER A 18 3.31 -14.85 9.07
CA SER A 18 2.84 -14.11 7.89
C SER A 18 3.86 -14.10 6.76
N LEU A 19 5.16 -14.29 7.01
CA LEU A 19 6.15 -14.49 5.95
C LEU A 19 6.00 -15.87 5.29
N LYS A 20 5.70 -16.91 6.06
CA LYS A 20 5.66 -18.31 5.58
C LYS A 20 4.29 -18.76 5.08
N HIS A 21 3.21 -18.16 5.59
CA HIS A 21 1.84 -18.59 5.34
C HIS A 21 0.99 -17.43 4.83
N LYS A 22 -0.19 -17.75 4.28
CA LYS A 22 -1.21 -16.75 3.94
C LYS A 22 -2.01 -16.41 5.20
N ILE A 23 -2.32 -15.14 5.39
CA ILE A 23 -3.21 -14.72 6.49
C ILE A 23 -4.64 -15.06 6.07
N ASP A 24 -5.40 -15.69 6.98
CA ASP A 24 -6.81 -15.99 6.72
C ASP A 24 -7.60 -14.70 6.49
N LYS A 25 -8.61 -14.75 5.60
CA LYS A 25 -9.42 -13.58 5.27
C LYS A 25 -10.13 -12.99 6.50
N ASN A 26 -10.55 -13.84 7.44
CA ASN A 26 -11.26 -13.42 8.64
C ASN A 26 -10.33 -12.76 9.68
N ASP A 27 -9.05 -13.15 9.69
CA ASP A 27 -8.05 -12.62 10.62
C ASP A 27 -7.29 -11.41 10.06
N ARG A 28 -7.37 -11.17 8.74
CA ARG A 28 -6.57 -10.17 8.03
C ARG A 28 -6.66 -8.77 8.61
N VAL A 29 -7.88 -8.27 8.86
CA VAL A 29 -8.06 -6.92 9.39
C VAL A 29 -7.31 -6.77 10.70
N GLN A 30 -7.45 -7.75 11.60
CA GLN A 30 -6.79 -7.71 12.90
C GLN A 30 -5.27 -7.83 12.79
N ALA A 31 -4.78 -8.69 11.88
CA ALA A 31 -3.36 -8.80 11.61
C ALA A 31 -2.77 -7.49 11.07
N TRP A 32 -3.46 -6.81 10.14
CA TRP A 32 -3.02 -5.52 9.61
C TRP A 32 -2.98 -4.43 10.69
N PHE A 33 -3.95 -4.41 11.61
CA PHE A 33 -3.91 -3.51 12.76
C PHE A 33 -2.65 -3.73 13.60
N TRP A 34 -2.24 -4.97 13.81
CA TRP A 34 -1.03 -5.29 14.58
C TRP A 34 0.26 -4.98 13.83
N LEU A 35 0.36 -5.39 12.57
CA LEU A 35 1.54 -5.20 11.74
C LEU A 35 1.84 -3.70 11.51
N LEU A 36 0.80 -2.90 11.26
CA LEU A 36 0.91 -1.45 11.13
C LEU A 36 0.90 -0.71 12.46
N GLN A 37 0.81 -1.42 13.60
CA GLN A 37 0.67 -0.83 14.94
C GLN A 37 -0.45 0.22 15.02
N ALA A 38 -1.53 -0.02 14.29
CA ALA A 38 -2.67 0.87 14.21
C ALA A 38 -3.58 0.71 15.44
N CYS A 39 -4.24 1.80 15.81
CA CYS A 39 -5.28 1.79 16.83
C CYS A 39 -6.63 2.14 16.19
N HIS A 40 -7.64 1.29 16.41
CA HIS A 40 -8.99 1.55 15.91
C HIS A 40 -9.64 2.65 16.74
N SER A 41 -10.02 3.76 16.11
CA SER A 41 -10.67 4.88 16.80
C SER A 41 -11.81 5.49 15.98
N PRO A 42 -13.05 4.99 16.14
CA PRO A 42 -14.24 5.58 15.52
C PRO A 42 -14.46 7.05 15.90
N GLN A 43 -14.14 7.43 17.14
CA GLN A 43 -14.31 8.80 17.63
C GLN A 43 -13.35 9.76 16.93
N LEU A 44 -12.10 9.33 16.71
CA LEU A 44 -11.13 10.11 15.96
C LEU A 44 -11.58 10.30 14.51
N PHE A 45 -12.11 9.24 13.89
CA PHE A 45 -12.67 9.33 12.55
C PHE A 45 -13.82 10.34 12.49
N ALA A 46 -14.81 10.22 13.38
CA ALA A 46 -15.95 11.13 13.45
C ALA A 46 -15.53 12.60 13.62
N LYS A 47 -14.55 12.87 14.48
CA LYS A 47 -13.98 14.22 14.65
C LYS A 47 -13.28 14.72 13.38
N SER A 48 -12.59 13.83 12.66
CA SER A 48 -11.76 14.20 11.51
C SER A 48 -12.58 14.53 10.26
N ILE A 49 -13.82 14.06 10.17
CA ILE A 49 -14.72 14.30 9.02
C ILE A 49 -15.67 15.48 9.21
N LEU A 50 -15.58 16.22 10.33
CA LEU A 50 -16.47 17.36 10.62
C LEU A 50 -16.36 18.48 9.57
N ASN A 51 -15.19 18.63 8.95
CA ASN A 51 -14.94 19.64 7.93
C ASN A 51 -14.39 18.99 6.66
N GLN A 52 -14.61 19.63 5.51
CA GLN A 52 -13.92 19.23 4.28
C GLN A 52 -12.43 19.61 4.35
N SER A 53 -11.58 18.74 3.81
CA SER A 53 -10.15 19.05 3.72
C SER A 53 -9.86 20.06 2.61
N LYS A 54 -8.70 20.73 2.70
CA LYS A 54 -8.20 21.61 1.62
C LYS A 54 -8.06 20.86 0.29
N SER A 55 -7.90 19.53 0.33
CA SER A 55 -7.73 18.66 -0.83
C SER A 55 -9.05 18.08 -1.37
N HIS A 56 -10.20 18.46 -0.82
CA HIS A 56 -11.50 17.85 -1.15
C HIS A 56 -11.77 17.76 -2.65
N LYS A 57 -11.50 18.83 -3.41
CA LYS A 57 -11.72 18.85 -4.87
C LYS A 57 -10.85 17.84 -5.62
N THR A 58 -9.60 17.62 -5.19
CA THR A 58 -8.71 16.63 -5.80
C THR A 58 -9.14 15.21 -5.42
N ILE A 59 -9.52 15.01 -4.16
CA ILE A 59 -10.06 13.74 -3.66
C ILE A 59 -11.30 13.32 -4.46
N LEU A 60 -12.24 14.24 -4.72
CA LEU A 60 -13.43 13.96 -5.51
C LEU A 60 -13.08 13.40 -6.88
N LYS A 61 -12.16 14.06 -7.60
CA LYS A 61 -11.73 13.62 -8.95
C LYS A 61 -11.19 12.19 -8.96
N ASP A 62 -10.42 11.81 -7.95
CA ASP A 62 -9.78 10.50 -7.87
C ASP A 62 -10.69 9.42 -7.30
N ALA A 63 -11.57 9.75 -6.37
CA ALA A 63 -12.48 8.79 -5.76
C ALA A 63 -13.40 8.11 -6.79
N HIS A 64 -13.95 8.88 -7.75
CA HIS A 64 -14.85 8.36 -8.78
C HIS A 64 -14.20 7.36 -9.75
N ARG A 65 -12.87 7.36 -9.85
CA ARG A 65 -12.10 6.45 -10.73
C ARG A 65 -11.38 5.35 -9.97
N THR A 66 -11.71 5.13 -8.69
CA THR A 66 -11.08 4.12 -7.85
C THR A 66 -11.68 2.74 -8.14
N PHE A 67 -10.88 1.84 -8.71
CA PHE A 67 -11.26 0.44 -9.02
C PHE A 67 -12.61 0.29 -9.75
N PRO A 68 -12.82 0.96 -10.90
CA PRO A 68 -14.14 1.05 -11.55
C PRO A 68 -14.67 -0.31 -12.04
N HIS A 69 -13.82 -1.32 -12.15
CA HIS A 69 -14.17 -2.68 -12.60
C HIS A 69 -14.55 -3.62 -11.46
N ILE A 70 -14.50 -3.16 -10.21
CA ILE A 70 -14.81 -3.99 -9.04
C ILE A 70 -16.22 -3.63 -8.57
N PRO A 71 -17.17 -4.59 -8.51
CA PRO A 71 -18.57 -4.30 -8.19
C PRO A 71 -18.80 -3.49 -6.91
N LEU A 72 -17.94 -3.68 -5.89
CA LEU A 72 -17.99 -2.89 -4.67
C LEU A 72 -17.89 -1.37 -4.91
N PHE A 73 -17.05 -0.94 -5.85
CA PHE A 73 -16.72 0.45 -6.11
C PHE A 73 -17.61 1.12 -7.15
N GLU A 74 -18.45 0.35 -7.84
CA GLU A 74 -19.49 0.88 -8.75
C GLU A 74 -20.57 1.65 -7.98
N HIS A 75 -20.78 1.32 -6.69
CA HIS A 75 -21.77 1.97 -5.86
C HIS A 75 -21.31 3.35 -5.37
N SER A 76 -22.16 4.36 -5.57
CA SER A 76 -21.92 5.74 -5.11
C SER A 76 -21.74 5.86 -3.59
N SER A 77 -22.32 4.93 -2.81
CA SER A 77 -22.11 4.83 -1.36
C SER A 77 -20.65 4.53 -1.02
N THR A 78 -20.02 3.59 -1.73
CA THR A 78 -18.59 3.27 -1.59
C THR A 78 -17.73 4.46 -1.97
N THR A 79 -18.00 5.13 -3.09
CA THR A 79 -17.27 6.35 -3.47
C THR A 79 -17.36 7.41 -2.37
N SER A 80 -18.56 7.59 -1.79
CA SER A 80 -18.77 8.51 -0.67
C SER A 80 -17.97 8.12 0.58
N SER A 81 -17.87 6.83 0.88
CA SER A 81 -17.02 6.30 1.96
C SER A 81 -15.55 6.64 1.72
N ILE A 82 -15.02 6.40 0.52
CA ILE A 82 -13.63 6.74 0.15
C ILE A 82 -13.38 8.24 0.31
N ILE A 83 -14.30 9.09 -0.16
CA ILE A 83 -14.22 10.55 -0.02
C ILE A 83 -14.15 10.96 1.45
N ARG A 84 -15.02 10.39 2.32
CA ARG A 84 -15.04 10.69 3.75
C ARG A 84 -13.75 10.27 4.44
N ILE A 85 -13.28 9.04 4.18
CA ILE A 85 -12.04 8.52 4.74
C ILE A 85 -10.86 9.44 4.37
N LEU A 86 -10.68 9.73 3.08
CA LEU A 86 -9.57 10.55 2.59
C LEU A 86 -9.60 11.98 3.13
N ASN A 87 -10.77 12.62 3.19
CA ASN A 87 -10.90 13.94 3.81
C ASN A 87 -10.54 13.90 5.29
N GLY A 88 -11.03 12.88 6.01
CA GLY A 88 -10.68 12.66 7.41
C GLY A 88 -9.18 12.52 7.62
N VAL A 89 -8.51 11.69 6.81
CA VAL A 89 -7.06 11.47 6.91
C VAL A 89 -6.28 12.76 6.65
N CYS A 90 -6.61 13.49 5.58
CA CYS A 90 -5.97 14.78 5.27
C CYS A 90 -6.14 15.80 6.41
N ASN A 91 -7.33 15.89 7.01
CA ASN A 91 -7.58 16.77 8.15
C ASN A 91 -6.80 16.34 9.40
N HIS A 92 -6.84 15.05 9.73
CA HIS A 92 -6.21 14.53 10.95
C HIS A 92 -4.70 14.71 10.94
N LEU A 93 -4.07 14.43 9.78
CA LEU A 93 -2.62 14.51 9.63
C LEU A 93 -2.14 15.89 9.17
N ASN A 94 -3.05 16.82 8.88
CA ASN A 94 -2.75 18.09 8.22
C ASN A 94 -1.89 17.91 6.95
N LEU A 95 -2.25 16.90 6.15
CA LEU A 95 -1.54 16.52 4.93
C LEU A 95 -2.29 16.97 3.68
N GLN A 96 -1.53 17.34 2.66
CA GLN A 96 -2.06 17.52 1.31
C GLN A 96 -2.22 16.15 0.64
N TYR A 97 -3.39 15.90 0.06
CA TYR A 97 -3.63 14.69 -0.73
C TYR A 97 -2.65 14.57 -1.90
N PHE A 98 -2.12 13.36 -2.11
CA PHE A 98 -1.37 13.00 -3.31
C PHE A 98 -2.13 11.94 -4.13
N GLN A 99 -1.98 12.00 -5.44
CA GLN A 99 -2.58 11.05 -6.36
C GLN A 99 -2.08 9.62 -6.06
N GLY A 100 -3.01 8.67 -5.93
CA GLY A 100 -2.74 7.29 -5.52
C GLY A 100 -3.21 6.95 -4.10
N MET A 101 -3.41 7.95 -3.23
CA MET A 101 -4.00 7.72 -1.90
C MET A 101 -5.40 7.09 -1.98
N ASN A 102 -6.16 7.40 -3.04
CA ASN A 102 -7.47 6.79 -3.28
C ASN A 102 -7.40 5.27 -3.50
N ALA A 103 -6.37 4.78 -4.21
CA ALA A 103 -6.16 3.35 -4.43
C ALA A 103 -5.78 2.64 -3.12
N ILE A 104 -4.87 3.22 -2.34
CA ILE A 104 -4.50 2.71 -1.00
C ILE A 104 -5.75 2.62 -0.11
N CYS A 105 -6.53 3.71 -0.06
CA CYS A 105 -7.78 3.76 0.69
C CYS A 105 -8.79 2.71 0.21
N GLY A 106 -8.88 2.51 -1.11
CA GLY A 106 -9.72 1.48 -1.70
C GLY A 106 -9.34 0.07 -1.26
N VAL A 107 -8.05 -0.29 -1.24
CA VAL A 107 -7.62 -1.62 -0.76
C VAL A 107 -8.00 -1.83 0.71
N PHE A 108 -7.76 -0.84 1.57
CA PHE A 108 -8.20 -0.92 2.97
C PHE A 108 -9.72 -1.07 3.10
N PHE A 109 -10.49 -0.31 2.33
CA PHE A 109 -11.95 -0.39 2.38
C PHE A 109 -12.47 -1.71 1.84
N TYR A 110 -11.84 -2.24 0.78
CA TYR A 110 -12.17 -3.55 0.21
C TYR A 110 -12.02 -4.68 1.23
N VAL A 111 -10.98 -4.63 2.08
CA VAL A 111 -10.73 -5.64 3.11
C VAL A 111 -11.58 -5.40 4.36
N THR A 112 -11.61 -4.17 4.88
CA THR A 112 -12.22 -3.87 6.18
C THR A 112 -13.74 -3.72 6.12
N ARG A 113 -14.28 -3.28 4.99
CA ARG A 113 -15.70 -2.90 4.83
C ARG A 113 -16.18 -1.90 5.90
N SER A 114 -15.27 -1.10 6.44
CA SER A 114 -15.51 -0.17 7.55
C SER A 114 -14.68 1.09 7.39
N GLU A 115 -15.36 2.25 7.37
CA GLU A 115 -14.69 3.55 7.20
C GLU A 115 -13.72 3.85 8.34
N SER A 116 -14.16 3.64 9.58
CA SER A 116 -13.34 3.92 10.76
C SER A 116 -12.09 3.03 10.83
N GLN A 117 -12.19 1.76 10.41
CA GLN A 117 -11.04 0.86 10.36
C GLN A 117 -10.09 1.23 9.22
N SER A 118 -10.63 1.49 8.02
CA SER A 118 -9.85 1.96 6.87
C SER A 118 -9.09 3.25 7.19
N PHE A 119 -9.76 4.19 7.85
CA PHE A 119 -9.18 5.45 8.33
C PHE A 119 -8.02 5.21 9.29
N SER A 120 -8.20 4.38 10.32
CA SER A 120 -7.16 4.07 11.30
C SER A 120 -5.93 3.40 10.65
N LEU A 121 -6.15 2.43 9.77
CA LEU A 121 -5.06 1.74 9.07
C LEU A 121 -4.33 2.68 8.11
N LEU A 122 -5.05 3.51 7.35
CA LEU A 122 -4.46 4.46 6.43
C LEU A 122 -3.63 5.53 7.18
N ILE A 123 -4.11 6.02 8.32
CA ILE A 123 -3.31 6.92 9.17
C ILE A 123 -2.04 6.24 9.68
N SER A 124 -2.16 5.01 10.17
CA SER A 124 -1.01 4.30 10.71
C SER A 124 0.03 4.07 9.63
N LEU A 125 -0.43 3.58 8.46
CA LEU A 125 0.39 3.45 7.25
C LEU A 125 1.11 4.78 7.00
N LEU A 126 0.39 5.87 6.72
CA LEU A 126 0.99 7.16 6.37
C LEU A 126 1.91 7.78 7.45
N LYS A 127 1.66 7.53 8.74
CA LYS A 127 2.54 7.97 9.84
C LYS A 127 3.81 7.14 9.93
N SER A 128 3.71 5.82 9.70
CA SER A 128 4.86 4.93 9.67
C SER A 128 5.80 5.25 8.49
N PHE A 129 5.31 5.94 7.45
CA PHE A 129 6.18 6.49 6.42
C PHE A 129 6.66 7.88 6.78
N ASN A 130 7.97 7.99 6.95
CA ASN A 130 8.64 9.23 6.62
C ASN A 130 8.63 9.38 5.09
N PHE A 131 7.50 9.84 4.54
CA PHE A 131 7.23 9.94 3.10
C PHE A 131 8.39 10.58 2.32
N ASN A 132 9.04 11.58 2.92
CA ASN A 132 10.20 12.26 2.35
C ASN A 132 11.43 11.36 2.25
N GLU A 133 11.70 10.54 3.26
CA GLU A 133 12.84 9.62 3.28
C GLU A 133 12.64 8.46 2.30
N MET A 134 11.43 7.92 2.22
CA MET A 134 11.09 6.88 1.25
C MET A 134 11.14 7.41 -0.18
N MET A 135 10.67 8.63 -0.43
CA MET A 135 10.82 9.29 -1.73
C MET A 135 12.29 9.44 -2.13
N LEU A 136 13.17 9.82 -1.20
CA LEU A 136 14.60 9.91 -1.46
C LEU A 136 15.23 8.52 -1.71
N LYS A 137 14.92 7.52 -0.90
CA LYS A 137 15.38 6.12 -1.09
C LYS A 137 14.89 5.55 -2.42
N THR A 138 13.65 5.84 -2.79
CA THR A 138 13.06 5.41 -4.06
C THR A 138 13.65 6.17 -5.24
N GLN A 139 13.88 7.47 -5.15
CA GLN A 139 14.57 8.22 -6.19
C GLN A 139 15.96 7.65 -6.45
N LYS A 140 16.69 7.28 -5.40
CA LYS A 140 17.99 6.61 -5.52
C LYS A 140 17.87 5.23 -6.17
N VAL A 141 16.94 4.39 -5.76
CA VAL A 141 16.75 3.06 -6.37
C VAL A 141 16.25 3.16 -7.79
N ALA A 142 15.32 4.06 -8.08
CA ALA A 142 14.92 4.39 -9.44
C ALA A 142 16.15 4.83 -10.24
N GLN A 143 16.94 5.80 -9.79
CA GLN A 143 18.17 6.23 -10.48
C GLN A 143 19.16 5.07 -10.75
N LEU A 144 19.28 4.11 -9.83
CA LEU A 144 20.15 2.93 -9.99
C LEU A 144 19.56 1.87 -10.93
N VAL A 145 18.25 1.67 -10.91
CA VAL A 145 17.50 0.85 -11.88
C VAL A 145 17.59 1.47 -13.28
N LEU A 146 17.50 2.80 -13.33
CA LEU A 146 17.57 3.63 -14.53
C LEU A 146 18.98 3.66 -15.15
N SER A 147 20.05 3.46 -14.37
CA SER A 147 21.42 3.41 -14.89
C SER A 147 21.75 2.09 -15.60
N LYS A 148 20.94 1.03 -15.39
CA LYS A 148 21.11 -0.30 -15.99
C LYS A 148 20.19 -0.57 -17.19
N THR A 149 19.41 0.41 -17.68
CA THR A 149 18.39 0.23 -18.75
C THR A 149 18.40 1.34 -19.83
N ASN A 150 17.82 1.08 -21.00
CA ASN A 150 17.97 1.89 -22.23
C ASN A 150 17.06 3.16 -22.23
N TYR A 151 17.63 4.35 -22.51
CA TYR A 151 17.14 5.68 -22.10
C TYR A 151 15.72 6.10 -22.55
N THR A 152 15.22 5.60 -23.68
CA THR A 152 13.94 6.02 -24.29
C THR A 152 12.70 5.33 -23.72
N GLN A 153 12.81 4.12 -23.18
CA GLN A 153 11.74 3.47 -22.42
C GLN A 153 11.61 4.06 -20.99
N LEU A 154 12.66 4.69 -20.49
CA LEU A 154 12.78 5.19 -19.11
C LEU A 154 11.85 6.36 -18.76
N LYS A 155 11.69 7.34 -19.65
CA LYS A 155 10.83 8.50 -19.35
C LYS A 155 9.36 8.12 -19.18
N LYS A 156 8.92 7.05 -19.84
CA LYS A 156 7.56 6.50 -19.68
C LYS A 156 7.44 5.66 -18.41
N ASN A 157 8.47 4.90 -18.05
CA ASN A 157 8.40 3.94 -16.93
C ASN A 157 8.73 4.56 -15.56
N GLN A 158 9.41 5.72 -15.51
CA GLN A 158 9.74 6.38 -14.24
C GLN A 158 8.50 6.88 -13.50
N SER A 159 7.52 7.45 -14.21
CA SER A 159 6.25 7.89 -13.61
C SER A 159 5.39 6.70 -13.15
N PHE A 160 5.47 5.58 -13.86
CA PHE A 160 4.79 4.33 -13.50
C PHE A 160 5.38 3.71 -12.22
N GLY A 161 6.70 3.53 -12.15
CA GLY A 161 7.38 3.01 -10.95
C GLY A 161 7.15 3.89 -9.72
N LEU A 162 7.21 5.21 -9.90
CA LEU A 162 6.91 6.15 -8.82
C LEU A 162 5.44 6.04 -8.36
N SER A 163 4.50 5.88 -9.29
CA SER A 163 3.09 5.65 -8.98
C SER A 163 2.88 4.35 -8.19
N LEU A 164 3.56 3.26 -8.56
CA LEU A 164 3.49 2.00 -7.82
C LEU A 164 4.03 2.15 -6.40
N LEU A 165 5.19 2.78 -6.22
CA LEU A 165 5.73 2.97 -4.88
C LEU A 165 4.84 3.87 -4.02
N LEU A 166 4.42 5.01 -4.55
CA LEU A 166 3.56 5.95 -3.82
C LEU A 166 2.20 5.35 -3.44
N SER A 167 1.72 4.38 -4.22
CA SER A 167 0.46 3.68 -3.97
C SER A 167 0.63 2.31 -3.28
N PHE A 168 1.85 1.91 -2.89
CA PHE A 168 2.12 0.56 -2.35
C PHE A 168 1.62 -0.56 -3.27
N CYS A 169 1.81 -0.39 -4.58
CA CYS A 169 1.28 -1.26 -5.62
C CYS A 169 -0.26 -1.40 -5.61
N ALA A 170 -1.00 -0.49 -4.94
CA ALA A 170 -2.47 -0.55 -4.89
C ALA A 170 -3.12 -0.38 -6.26
N ASN A 171 -2.43 0.24 -7.22
CA ASN A 171 -2.91 0.37 -8.59
C ASN A 171 -2.73 -0.91 -9.42
N CYS A 172 -2.08 -1.95 -8.88
CA CYS A 172 -2.00 -3.25 -9.54
C CYS A 172 -3.35 -3.97 -9.48
N THR A 173 -3.59 -4.80 -10.48
CA THR A 173 -4.76 -5.69 -10.57
C THR A 173 -4.28 -7.12 -10.73
N PRO A 174 -5.00 -8.13 -10.20
CA PRO A 174 -6.25 -8.06 -9.43
C PRO A 174 -6.08 -7.57 -7.97
N ILE A 175 -7.13 -6.97 -7.38
CA ILE A 175 -7.07 -6.43 -6.01
C ILE A 175 -6.76 -7.51 -4.95
N ASP A 176 -7.22 -8.74 -5.15
CA ASP A 176 -6.99 -9.83 -4.21
C ASP A 176 -5.50 -10.20 -4.15
N GLU A 177 -4.76 -10.04 -5.24
CA GLU A 177 -3.30 -10.23 -5.26
C GLU A 177 -2.57 -9.10 -4.53
N VAL A 178 -3.06 -7.85 -4.68
CA VAL A 178 -2.55 -6.71 -3.90
C VAL A 178 -2.76 -6.95 -2.41
N VAL A 179 -3.89 -7.51 -2.00
CA VAL A 179 -4.17 -7.85 -0.61
C VAL A 179 -3.17 -8.90 -0.09
N LEU A 180 -2.86 -9.93 -0.88
CA LEU A 180 -1.85 -10.93 -0.51
C LEU A 180 -0.44 -10.34 -0.46
N LEU A 181 -0.12 -9.42 -1.36
CA LEU A 181 1.12 -8.66 -1.31
C LEU A 181 1.21 -7.85 -0.02
N TRP A 182 0.15 -7.16 0.37
CA TRP A 182 0.11 -6.33 1.57
C TRP A 182 0.25 -7.14 2.87
N ASP A 183 -0.25 -8.38 2.91
CA ASP A 183 -0.02 -9.31 4.03
C ASP A 183 1.48 -9.51 4.30
N LYS A 184 2.32 -9.52 3.26
CA LYS A 184 3.78 -9.63 3.38
C LYS A 184 4.44 -8.28 3.59
N LEU A 185 3.99 -7.28 2.83
CA LEU A 185 4.55 -5.95 2.87
C LEU A 185 4.51 -5.39 4.29
N PHE A 186 3.37 -5.50 4.98
CA PHE A 186 3.22 -5.02 6.36
C PHE A 186 4.08 -5.74 7.39
N VAL A 187 4.66 -6.91 7.06
CA VAL A 187 5.67 -7.54 7.89
C VAL A 187 7.01 -6.82 7.76
N GLU A 188 7.40 -6.50 6.52
CA GLU A 188 8.70 -5.94 6.19
C GLU A 188 8.58 -4.94 5.03
N MET A 189 8.28 -3.69 5.40
CA MET A 189 7.98 -2.60 4.46
C MET A 189 9.18 -2.26 3.55
N GLU A 190 10.39 -2.58 3.98
CA GLU A 190 11.61 -2.32 3.22
C GLU A 190 11.66 -3.08 1.90
N PHE A 191 10.90 -4.20 1.78
CA PHE A 191 10.76 -4.93 0.52
C PHE A 191 9.97 -4.18 -0.55
N LEU A 192 9.28 -3.08 -0.23
CA LEU A 192 8.53 -2.31 -1.23
C LEU A 192 9.43 -1.83 -2.37
N ILE A 193 10.61 -1.31 -2.01
CA ILE A 193 11.53 -0.68 -2.94
C ILE A 193 12.11 -1.72 -3.91
N PRO A 194 12.70 -2.85 -3.48
CA PRO A 194 13.17 -3.90 -4.39
C PRO A 194 12.04 -4.54 -5.18
N LEU A 195 10.83 -4.68 -4.62
CA LEU A 195 9.65 -5.15 -5.33
C LEU A 195 9.29 -4.24 -6.52
N VAL A 196 9.14 -2.94 -6.27
CA VAL A 196 8.82 -1.96 -7.31
C VAL A 196 9.95 -1.89 -8.34
N ALA A 197 11.20 -1.95 -7.90
CA ALA A 197 12.36 -2.01 -8.79
C ALA A 197 12.29 -3.22 -9.73
N ASN A 198 11.99 -4.42 -9.21
CA ASN A 198 11.82 -5.62 -10.03
C ASN A 198 10.67 -5.43 -11.04
N VAL A 199 9.49 -4.98 -10.61
CA VAL A 199 8.33 -4.74 -11.48
C VAL A 199 8.66 -3.76 -12.62
N VAL A 200 9.41 -2.70 -12.33
CA VAL A 200 9.82 -1.70 -13.33
C VAL A 200 10.88 -2.27 -14.29
N LEU A 201 11.79 -3.12 -13.80
CA LEU A 201 12.88 -3.71 -14.58
C LEU A 201 12.42 -4.85 -15.50
N THR A 202 11.47 -5.68 -15.06
CA THR A 202 11.02 -6.88 -15.80
C THR A 202 9.95 -6.59 -16.85
N ASN A 203 9.47 -5.35 -16.92
CA ASN A 203 8.44 -4.86 -17.84
C ASN A 203 7.04 -5.50 -17.60
N GLU A 204 6.00 -4.72 -17.90
CA GLU A 204 4.56 -4.95 -17.67
C GLU A 204 4.00 -6.38 -17.88
N LYS A 205 4.61 -7.21 -18.74
CA LYS A 205 4.09 -8.54 -19.12
C LYS A 205 4.27 -9.63 -18.07
N ALA A 206 5.32 -9.58 -17.25
CA ALA A 206 5.60 -10.65 -16.29
C ALA A 206 4.57 -10.71 -15.14
N LEU A 207 3.93 -9.58 -14.80
CA LEU A 207 2.83 -9.54 -13.84
C LEU A 207 1.56 -10.23 -14.36
N MET A 208 1.33 -10.25 -15.67
CA MET A 208 0.04 -10.64 -16.25
C MET A 208 0.01 -12.05 -16.86
N GLU A 209 1.16 -12.62 -17.26
CA GLU A 209 1.22 -13.91 -17.97
C GLU A 209 1.85 -15.06 -17.17
N GLY A 210 2.29 -14.84 -15.92
CA GLY A 210 3.06 -15.85 -15.19
C GLY A 210 3.13 -15.71 -13.67
N TRP A 211 2.07 -15.24 -13.02
CA TRP A 211 2.02 -15.18 -11.55
C TRP A 211 1.83 -16.58 -10.92
N ASN A 212 2.89 -17.40 -10.95
CA ASN A 212 2.92 -18.77 -10.40
C ASN A 212 3.41 -18.84 -8.94
N GLY A 213 3.41 -17.70 -8.23
CA GLY A 213 3.52 -17.65 -6.77
C GLY A 213 4.69 -16.83 -6.22
N LEU A 214 4.46 -16.31 -5.02
CA LEU A 214 5.37 -15.47 -4.21
C LEU A 214 6.77 -16.08 -3.91
N GLY A 215 7.02 -17.34 -4.23
CA GLY A 215 8.31 -18.02 -3.95
C GLY A 215 9.46 -17.51 -4.82
N GLU A 216 9.23 -17.40 -6.13
CA GLU A 216 10.23 -16.92 -7.09
C GLU A 216 10.45 -15.42 -6.95
N LEU A 217 9.39 -14.66 -6.66
CA LEU A 217 9.45 -13.23 -6.46
C LEU A 217 10.25 -12.85 -5.20
N LYS A 218 10.17 -13.66 -4.15
CA LYS A 218 11.00 -13.50 -2.95
C LYS A 218 12.47 -13.77 -3.27
N ILE A 219 12.79 -14.82 -4.02
CA ILE A 219 14.18 -15.15 -4.37
C ILE A 219 14.77 -14.09 -5.29
N GLU A 220 14.06 -13.64 -6.33
CA GLU A 220 14.56 -12.57 -7.20
C GLU A 220 14.67 -11.22 -6.48
N CYS A 221 13.68 -10.85 -5.65
CA CYS A 221 13.79 -9.60 -4.88
C CYS A 221 14.90 -9.69 -3.82
N GLU A 222 15.09 -10.84 -3.16
CA GLU A 222 16.18 -11.08 -2.21
C GLU A 222 17.55 -11.16 -2.91
N GLU A 223 17.65 -11.70 -4.12
CA GLU A 223 18.88 -11.72 -4.90
C GLU A 223 19.25 -10.33 -5.43
N VAL A 224 18.27 -9.58 -5.95
CA VAL A 224 18.46 -8.19 -6.36
C VAL A 224 18.86 -7.33 -5.15
N TRP A 225 18.25 -7.58 -3.98
CA TRP A 225 18.57 -6.89 -2.74
C TRP A 225 19.93 -7.29 -2.15
N ARG A 226 20.30 -8.59 -2.15
CA ARG A 226 21.63 -9.04 -1.73
C ARG A 226 22.72 -8.48 -2.63
N ARG A 227 22.56 -8.54 -3.95
CA ARG A 227 23.47 -7.88 -4.89
C ARG A 227 23.58 -6.38 -4.63
N PHE A 228 22.48 -5.73 -4.24
CA PHE A 228 22.48 -4.31 -3.89
C PHE A 228 23.22 -3.99 -2.58
N ILE A 229 23.13 -4.86 -1.56
CA ILE A 229 23.86 -4.71 -0.30
C ILE A 229 25.34 -5.07 -0.44
N ASP A 230 25.67 -6.11 -1.21
CA ASP A 230 27.04 -6.60 -1.39
C ASP A 230 27.87 -5.71 -2.36
N GLU A 231 27.23 -4.85 -3.15
CA GLU A 231 27.86 -3.86 -4.04
C GLU A 231 28.08 -2.47 -3.38
N GLN A 232 27.79 -2.31 -2.08
CA GLN A 232 28.11 -1.11 -1.25
C GLN A 232 29.38 -1.33 -0.41
#